data_AF-A0AAQ2JGE4-F1
#
_entry.id   AF-A0AAQ2JGE4-F1
#
_cell.length_a   1.000
_cell.length_b   1.000
_cell.length_c   1.000
_cell.angle_alpha   90.00
_cell.angle_beta   90.00
_cell.angle_gamma   90.00
#
_symmetry.space_group_name_H-M   'P 1'
#
loop_
_entity.id
_entity.type
_entity.pdbx_description
1 polymer ?
#
loop_
_entity_poly.entity_id
_entity_poly.type
_entity_poly.pdbx_seq_one_letter_code
_entity_poly.pdbx_strand_id
1 'polypeptide(L)'
;MGAGAAFAGLVWRYRADYKRDVLSKLLSDIQAAADLSTDYWTSDPSKGDLEVISQCAILEARIGGSLERLETAIDAARPMLNRIDTLGMELPWAAFFDNMAGGQFGEPDRGPDLERAKEVQFAAAVLVRDLRVATDRKMLGGRA
;
A
#
# COMPACT_ATOMS: atom_id res chain seq x y z
N MET A 1 24.04 26.16 -28.05
CA MET A 1 23.52 25.35 -26.92
C MET A 1 22.02 25.20 -27.14
N GLY A 2 21.47 24.04 -27.52
CA GLY A 2 20.04 23.98 -27.92
C GLY A 2 19.37 22.60 -27.93
N ALA A 3 20.02 21.56 -28.45
CA ALA A 3 19.39 20.23 -28.51
C ALA A 3 19.65 19.37 -27.26
N GLY A 4 20.88 19.38 -26.74
CA GLY A 4 21.26 18.56 -25.58
C GLY A 4 20.56 18.96 -24.27
N ALA A 5 20.36 20.27 -24.04
CA ALA A 5 19.64 20.77 -22.87
C ALA A 5 18.14 20.44 -22.92
N ALA A 6 17.52 20.51 -24.11
CA ALA A 6 16.13 20.13 -24.32
C ALA A 6 15.91 18.63 -24.12
N PHE A 7 16.80 17.79 -24.67
CA PHE A 7 16.75 16.33 -24.48
C PHE A 7 16.97 15.94 -23.01
N ALA A 8 17.95 16.53 -22.34
CA ALA A 8 18.17 16.31 -20.90
C ALA A 8 16.96 16.73 -20.06
N GLY A 9 16.31 17.85 -20.40
CA GLY A 9 15.08 18.31 -19.76
C GLY A 9 13.91 17.35 -19.96
N LEU A 10 13.73 16.79 -21.16
CA LEU A 10 12.73 15.78 -21.49
C LEU A 10 12.96 14.47 -20.72
N VAL A 11 14.19 13.96 -20.73
CA VAL A 11 14.57 12.73 -20.00
C VAL A 11 14.37 12.91 -18.50
N TRP A 12 14.68 14.09 -17.95
CA TRP A 12 14.46 14.40 -16.55
C TRP A 12 12.97 14.43 -16.20
N ARG A 13 12.14 15.12 -16.99
CA ARG A 13 10.68 15.17 -16.80
C ARG A 13 10.07 13.78 -16.85
N TYR A 14 10.41 13.01 -17.89
CA TYR A 14 9.94 11.63 -18.03
C TYR A 14 10.28 10.76 -16.82
N ARG A 15 11.51 10.88 -16.29
CA ARG A 15 11.92 10.17 -15.06
C ARG A 15 11.19 10.67 -13.81
N ALA A 16 10.83 11.94 -13.75
CA ALA A 16 10.08 12.51 -12.64
C ALA A 16 8.60 12.05 -12.68
N ASP A 17 7.98 12.11 -13.85
CA ASP A 17 6.60 11.68 -14.09
C ASP A 17 6.45 10.18 -13.83
N TYR A 18 7.36 9.35 -14.36
CA TYR A 18 7.37 7.92 -14.08
C TYR A 18 7.43 7.59 -12.58
N LYS A 19 8.28 8.28 -11.82
CA LYS A 19 8.38 8.08 -10.37
C LYS A 19 7.11 8.49 -9.65
N ARG A 20 6.50 9.60 -10.07
CA ARG A 20 5.23 10.07 -9.51
C ARG A 20 4.12 9.05 -9.76
N ASP A 21 4.07 8.47 -10.96
CA ASP A 21 3.07 7.46 -11.32
C ASP A 21 3.25 6.17 -10.51
N VAL A 22 4.49 5.66 -10.40
CA VAL A 22 4.81 4.47 -9.59
C VAL A 22 4.37 4.66 -8.14
N LEU A 23 4.69 5.82 -7.54
CA LEU A 23 4.29 6.10 -6.17
C LEU A 23 2.77 6.28 -6.04
N SER A 24 2.15 7.03 -6.96
CA SER A 24 0.71 7.26 -6.91
C SER A 24 -0.06 5.93 -6.99
N LYS A 25 0.44 5.01 -7.82
CA LYS A 25 -0.07 3.64 -7.88
C LYS A 25 0.13 2.89 -6.57
N LEU A 26 1.34 2.91 -6.00
CA LEU A 26 1.61 2.26 -4.71
C LEU A 26 0.69 2.80 -3.59
N LEU A 27 0.48 4.11 -3.52
CA LEU A 27 -0.43 4.73 -2.55
C LEU A 27 -1.88 4.27 -2.75
N SER A 28 -2.33 4.19 -4.00
CA SER A 28 -3.66 3.68 -4.34
C SER A 28 -3.81 2.21 -3.97
N ASP A 29 -2.79 1.39 -4.24
CA ASP A 29 -2.79 -0.04 -3.96
C ASP A 29 -2.84 -0.31 -2.44
N ILE A 30 -2.13 0.50 -1.63
CA ILE A 30 -2.18 0.41 -0.15
C ILE A 30 -3.60 0.68 0.36
N GLN A 31 -4.25 1.73 -0.14
CA GLN A 31 -5.61 2.08 0.28
C GLN A 31 -6.62 1.00 -0.11
N ALA A 32 -6.56 0.54 -1.37
CA ALA A 32 -7.46 -0.51 -1.83
C ALA A 32 -7.26 -1.83 -1.06
N ALA A 33 -6.02 -2.15 -0.68
CA ALA A 33 -5.72 -3.32 0.14
C ALA A 33 -6.26 -3.18 1.57
N ALA A 34 -6.18 -1.98 2.16
CA ALA A 34 -6.75 -1.70 3.47
C ALA A 34 -8.28 -1.82 3.45
N ASP A 35 -8.94 -1.28 2.42
CA ASP A 35 -10.39 -1.35 2.27
C ASP A 35 -10.87 -2.81 2.14
N LEU A 36 -10.19 -3.63 1.33
CA LEU A 36 -10.47 -5.06 1.22
C LEU A 36 -10.34 -5.78 2.56
N SER A 37 -9.29 -5.46 3.32
CA SER A 37 -9.08 -6.05 4.64
C SER A 37 -10.13 -5.59 5.65
N THR A 38 -10.56 -4.32 5.60
CA THR A 38 -11.66 -3.81 6.43
C THR A 38 -12.97 -4.54 6.11
N ASP A 39 -13.30 -4.72 4.83
CA ASP A 39 -14.51 -5.46 4.42
C ASP A 39 -14.47 -6.90 4.94
N TYR A 40 -13.30 -7.53 4.90
CA TYR A 40 -13.09 -8.85 5.46
C TYR A 40 -13.33 -8.85 6.98
N TRP A 41 -12.60 -8.04 7.74
CA TRP A 41 -12.66 -8.04 9.21
C TRP A 41 -13.99 -7.57 9.78
N THR A 42 -14.79 -6.82 9.02
CA THR A 42 -16.16 -6.43 9.41
C THR A 42 -17.21 -7.48 9.06
N SER A 43 -16.88 -8.47 8.22
CA SER A 43 -17.74 -9.61 7.90
C SER A 43 -17.76 -10.65 9.02
N ASP A 44 -18.92 -11.28 9.20
CA ASP A 44 -19.20 -12.24 10.29
C ASP A 44 -19.64 -13.60 9.73
N PRO A 45 -18.69 -14.45 9.27
CA PRO A 45 -19.00 -15.79 8.76
C PRO A 45 -19.45 -16.77 9.86
N SER A 46 -19.17 -16.48 11.13
CA SER A 46 -19.51 -17.33 12.28
C SER A 46 -21.01 -17.62 12.43
N LYS A 47 -21.87 -16.77 11.86
CA LYS A 47 -23.33 -16.94 11.86
C LYS A 47 -23.83 -18.05 10.93
N GLY A 48 -22.96 -18.65 10.12
CA GLY A 48 -23.32 -19.79 9.27
C GLY A 48 -24.12 -19.43 8.01
N ASP A 49 -24.20 -18.14 7.66
CA ASP A 49 -24.79 -17.70 6.40
C ASP A 49 -23.85 -18.03 5.23
N LEU A 50 -24.28 -18.95 4.36
CA LEU A 50 -23.50 -19.41 3.21
C LEU A 50 -23.08 -18.25 2.28
N GLU A 51 -23.90 -17.21 2.15
CA GLU A 51 -23.58 -16.06 1.32
C GLU A 51 -22.38 -15.29 1.92
N VAL A 52 -22.43 -15.02 3.23
CA VAL A 52 -21.36 -14.33 3.95
C VAL A 52 -20.07 -15.16 3.97
N ILE A 53 -20.16 -16.47 4.17
CA ILE A 53 -19.01 -17.38 4.12
C ILE A 53 -18.36 -17.34 2.74
N SER A 54 -19.17 -17.41 1.66
CA SER A 54 -18.66 -17.35 0.29
C SER A 54 -17.99 -16.02 -0.02
N GLN A 55 -18.56 -14.91 0.47
CA GLN A 55 -18.01 -13.57 0.31
C GLN A 55 -16.69 -13.42 1.07
N CYS A 56 -16.59 -13.97 2.28
CA CYS A 56 -15.34 -13.98 3.05
C CYS A 56 -14.23 -14.72 2.30
N ALA A 57 -14.51 -15.90 1.74
CA ALA A 57 -13.52 -16.64 0.96
C ALA A 57 -13.06 -15.88 -0.30
N ILE A 58 -13.97 -15.16 -0.97
CA ILE A 58 -13.62 -14.29 -2.10
C ILE A 58 -12.72 -13.13 -1.63
N LEU A 59 -13.03 -12.50 -0.49
CA LEU A 59 -12.23 -11.44 0.09
C LEU A 59 -10.84 -11.94 0.47
N GLU A 60 -10.71 -13.13 1.05
CA GLU A 60 -9.40 -13.74 1.37
C GLU A 60 -8.53 -13.91 0.12
N ALA A 61 -9.09 -14.48 -0.95
CA ALA A 61 -8.36 -14.63 -2.21
C ALA A 61 -7.94 -13.26 -2.79
N ARG A 62 -8.79 -12.24 -2.67
CA ARG A 62 -8.48 -10.87 -3.12
C ARG A 62 -7.40 -10.23 -2.27
N ILE A 63 -7.43 -10.43 -0.95
CA ILE A 63 -6.41 -9.95 -0.01
C ILE A 63 -5.07 -10.61 -0.35
N GLY A 64 -5.02 -11.93 -0.50
CA GLY A 64 -3.80 -12.66 -0.91
C GLY A 64 -3.21 -12.12 -2.21
N GLY A 65 -4.05 -11.96 -3.24
CA GLY A 65 -3.60 -11.35 -4.50
C GLY A 65 -3.21 -9.86 -4.36
N SER A 66 -3.75 -9.13 -3.38
CA SER A 66 -3.35 -7.75 -3.10
C SER A 66 -2.01 -7.65 -2.41
N LEU A 67 -1.71 -8.58 -1.49
CA LEU A 67 -0.41 -8.69 -0.83
C LEU A 67 0.70 -8.92 -1.86
N GLU A 68 0.54 -9.88 -2.76
CA GLU A 68 1.54 -10.17 -3.81
C GLU A 68 1.75 -8.98 -4.76
N ARG A 69 0.67 -8.28 -5.14
CA ARG A 69 0.75 -7.05 -5.94
C ARG A 69 1.49 -5.94 -5.20
N LEU A 70 1.24 -5.76 -3.91
CA LEU A 70 1.91 -4.76 -3.09
C LEU A 70 3.39 -5.07 -2.93
N GLU A 71 3.77 -6.31 -2.68
CA GLU A 71 5.18 -6.73 -2.63
C GLU A 71 5.89 -6.40 -3.94
N THR A 72 5.29 -6.74 -5.08
CA THR A 72 5.81 -6.41 -6.42
C THR A 72 5.94 -4.89 -6.63
N ALA A 73 4.93 -4.13 -6.19
CA ALA A 73 4.93 -2.67 -6.31
C ALA A 73 6.00 -2.02 -5.42
N ILE A 74 6.20 -2.54 -4.21
CA ILE A 74 7.25 -2.12 -3.27
C ILE A 74 8.63 -2.41 -3.88
N ASP A 75 8.83 -3.59 -4.47
CA ASP A 75 10.10 -3.94 -5.13
C ASP A 75 10.39 -3.05 -6.34
N ALA A 76 9.38 -2.76 -7.16
CA ALA A 76 9.50 -1.81 -8.26
C ALA A 76 9.81 -0.38 -7.76
N ALA A 77 9.25 0.02 -6.62
CA ALA A 77 9.49 1.30 -5.98
C ALA A 77 10.78 1.35 -5.14
N ARG A 78 11.44 0.21 -4.89
CA ARG A 78 12.59 0.08 -3.97
C ARG A 78 13.71 1.09 -4.19
N PRO A 79 14.14 1.44 -5.44
CA PRO A 79 15.15 2.48 -5.65
C PRO A 79 14.73 3.88 -5.15
N MET A 80 13.42 4.15 -5.11
CA MET A 80 12.86 5.37 -4.53
C MET A 80 12.73 5.24 -3.01
N LEU A 81 12.20 4.11 -2.52
CA LEU A 81 12.00 3.83 -1.10
C LEU A 81 13.33 3.82 -0.32
N ASN A 82 14.41 3.26 -0.87
CA ASN A 82 15.73 3.31 -0.23
C ASN A 82 16.22 4.75 0.02
N ARG A 83 15.79 5.73 -0.80
CA ARG A 83 16.10 7.15 -0.58
C ARG A 83 15.22 7.78 0.51
N ILE A 84 14.09 7.16 0.82
CA ILE A 84 13.21 7.50 1.94
C ILE A 84 13.78 6.90 3.22
N ASP A 85 14.26 5.65 3.20
CA ASP A 85 14.93 5.01 4.35
C ASP A 85 16.15 5.81 4.81
N THR A 86 16.92 6.40 3.88
CA THR A 86 18.03 7.31 4.23
C THR A 86 17.60 8.60 4.95
N LEU A 87 16.29 8.91 4.98
CA LEU A 87 15.72 10.02 5.77
C LEU A 87 15.33 9.58 7.19
N GLY A 88 15.60 8.32 7.58
CA GLY A 88 15.30 7.78 8.91
C GLY A 88 13.82 7.54 9.15
N MET A 89 13.04 7.36 8.10
CA MET A 89 11.62 7.07 8.21
C MET A 89 11.40 5.56 8.24
N GLU A 90 10.91 5.03 9.38
CA GLU A 90 10.46 3.65 9.47
C GLU A 90 9.05 3.54 8.90
N LEU A 91 8.94 2.94 7.71
CA LEU A 91 7.65 2.64 7.11
C LEU A 91 7.06 1.38 7.78
N PRO A 92 5.85 1.43 8.37
CA PRO A 92 5.28 0.31 9.14
C PRO A 92 4.71 -0.81 8.26
N TRP A 93 5.48 -1.29 7.29
CA TRP A 93 5.07 -2.35 6.35
C TRP A 93 4.69 -3.64 7.07
N ALA A 94 5.48 -4.06 8.06
CA ALA A 94 5.22 -5.30 8.81
C ALA A 94 3.87 -5.25 9.54
N ALA A 95 3.58 -4.14 10.23
CA ALA A 95 2.31 -3.94 10.92
C ALA A 95 1.13 -3.91 9.94
N PHE A 96 1.30 -3.24 8.78
CA PHE A 96 0.27 -3.21 7.76
C PHE A 96 -0.06 -4.60 7.20
N PHE A 97 0.96 -5.39 6.86
CA PHE A 97 0.76 -6.75 6.34
C PHE A 97 0.20 -7.72 7.40
N ASP A 98 0.63 -7.61 8.65
CA ASP A 98 0.12 -8.42 9.76
C ASP A 98 -1.35 -8.09 10.06
N ASN A 99 -1.75 -6.82 10.01
CA ASN A 99 -3.15 -6.43 10.19
C ASN A 99 -4.04 -6.86 9.01
N MET A 100 -3.47 -6.96 7.80
CA MET A 100 -4.20 -7.39 6.62
C MET A 100 -4.61 -8.87 6.66
N ALA A 101 -3.69 -9.76 7.05
CA ALA A 101 -3.86 -11.21 6.92
C ALA A 101 -3.41 -12.04 8.14
N GLY A 102 -2.99 -11.42 9.23
CA GLY A 102 -2.63 -12.12 10.48
C GLY A 102 -3.84 -12.54 11.31
N GLY A 103 -3.61 -13.39 12.32
CA GLY A 103 -4.64 -13.88 13.23
C GLY A 103 -5.49 -15.02 12.64
N GLN A 104 -6.82 -14.92 12.77
CA GLN A 104 -7.82 -15.92 12.35
C GLN A 104 -8.09 -15.92 10.82
N PHE A 105 -7.13 -15.48 10.01
CA PHE A 105 -7.31 -15.40 8.56
C PHE A 105 -7.43 -16.81 7.97
N GLY A 106 -8.49 -17.06 7.21
CA GLY A 106 -8.82 -18.39 6.70
C GLY A 106 -9.54 -19.30 7.71
N GLU A 107 -9.87 -18.81 8.92
CA GLU A 107 -10.68 -19.57 9.88
C GLU A 107 -12.18 -19.43 9.55
N PRO A 108 -12.90 -20.55 9.29
CA PRO A 108 -14.29 -20.50 8.84
C PRO A 108 -15.28 -20.06 9.93
N ASP A 109 -14.88 -20.14 11.20
CA ASP A 109 -15.67 -19.77 12.37
C ASP A 109 -15.24 -18.44 13.00
N ARG A 110 -14.36 -17.67 12.34
CA ARG A 110 -13.95 -16.37 12.88
C ARG A 110 -15.14 -15.42 13.03
N GLY A 111 -15.10 -14.65 14.10
CA GLY A 111 -15.99 -13.50 14.26
C GLY A 111 -15.52 -12.28 13.47
N PRO A 112 -16.31 -11.20 13.50
CA PRO A 112 -15.83 -9.89 13.06
C PRO A 112 -14.80 -9.35 14.06
N ASP A 113 -13.73 -8.75 13.54
CA ASP A 113 -12.66 -8.11 14.32
C ASP A 113 -12.58 -6.61 13.96
N LEU A 114 -13.39 -5.81 14.66
CA LEU A 114 -13.47 -4.38 14.41
C LEU A 114 -12.21 -3.62 14.84
N GLU A 115 -11.42 -4.15 15.77
CA GLU A 115 -10.16 -3.52 16.16
C GLU A 115 -9.14 -3.71 15.04
N ARG A 116 -9.00 -4.92 14.51
CA ARG A 116 -8.11 -5.17 13.36
C ARG A 116 -8.52 -4.39 12.11
N ALA A 117 -9.81 -4.23 11.87
CA ALA A 117 -10.34 -3.36 10.81
C ALA A 117 -9.89 -1.89 10.96
N LYS A 118 -9.79 -1.37 12.19
CA LYS A 118 -9.25 -0.02 12.46
C LYS A 118 -7.74 0.02 12.32
N GLU A 119 -7.05 -1.01 12.82
CA GLU A 119 -5.59 -1.09 12.82
C GLU A 119 -5.03 -1.14 11.39
N VAL A 120 -5.69 -1.87 10.47
CA VAL A 120 -5.28 -1.90 9.05
C VAL A 120 -5.44 -0.53 8.38
N GLN A 121 -6.56 0.16 8.63
CA GLN A 121 -6.82 1.51 8.10
C GLN A 121 -5.86 2.54 8.68
N PHE A 122 -5.57 2.46 9.98
CA PHE A 122 -4.59 3.31 10.62
C PHE A 122 -3.18 3.09 10.05
N ALA A 123 -2.74 1.84 9.91
CA ALA A 123 -1.44 1.51 9.31
C ALA A 123 -1.34 2.01 7.86
N ALA A 124 -2.40 1.84 7.07
CA ALA A 124 -2.48 2.37 5.71
C ALA A 124 -2.37 3.90 5.67
N ALA A 125 -3.09 4.60 6.55
CA ALA A 125 -3.04 6.06 6.63
C ALA A 125 -1.64 6.58 7.01
N VAL A 126 -0.96 5.90 7.94
CA VAL A 126 0.43 6.23 8.32
C VAL A 126 1.38 6.01 7.14
N LEU A 127 1.30 4.85 6.46
CA LEU A 127 2.11 4.56 5.27
C LEU A 127 1.90 5.62 4.18
N VAL A 128 0.64 5.94 3.87
CA VAL A 128 0.30 6.92 2.84
C VAL A 128 0.83 8.31 3.20
N ARG A 129 0.65 8.73 4.46
CA ARG A 129 1.18 10.02 4.96
C ARG A 129 2.69 10.07 4.77
N ASP A 130 3.39 9.05 5.23
CA ASP A 130 4.84 9.02 5.27
C ASP A 130 5.42 9.00 3.85
N LEU A 131 4.91 8.12 2.99
CA LEU A 131 5.31 8.06 1.58
C LEU A 131 5.06 9.39 0.82
N ARG A 132 3.97 10.10 1.13
CA ARG A 132 3.73 11.44 0.57
C ARG A 132 4.74 12.47 1.07
N VAL A 133 4.96 12.56 2.39
CA VAL A 133 5.92 13.50 3.00
C VAL A 133 7.33 13.29 2.45
N ALA A 134 7.77 12.04 2.33
CA ALA A 134 9.08 11.71 1.81
C ALA A 134 9.26 12.16 0.35
N THR A 135 8.19 12.06 -0.43
CA THR A 135 8.18 12.44 -1.84
C THR A 135 8.16 13.95 -2.01
N ASP A 136 7.32 14.66 -1.25
CA ASP A 136 7.24 16.12 -1.29
C ASP A 136 8.56 16.78 -0.87
N ARG A 137 9.21 16.26 0.19
CA ARG A 137 10.54 16.76 0.63
C ARG A 137 11.63 16.56 -0.42
N LYS A 138 11.62 15.45 -1.17
CA LYS A 138 12.61 15.17 -2.24
C LYS A 138 12.29 15.89 -3.54
N MET A 139 11.02 16.10 -3.88
CA MET A 139 10.60 16.84 -5.08
C MET A 139 10.85 18.34 -4.94
N LEU A 140 10.77 18.90 -3.72
CA LEU A 140 11.05 20.30 -3.43
C LEU A 140 12.53 20.60 -3.16
N GLY A 141 13.32 19.62 -2.71
CA GLY A 141 14.74 19.79 -2.38
C GLY A 141 15.74 19.73 -3.56
N GLY A 142 15.26 19.64 -4.81
CA GLY A 142 16.11 19.51 -6.01
C GLY A 142 16.63 20.83 -6.61
N ARG A 143 16.46 21.96 -5.92
CA ARG A 143 17.04 23.26 -6.28
C ARG A 143 17.79 23.82 -5.07
N ALA A 144 19.06 23.44 -4.95
CA ALA A 144 20.09 24.21 -4.26
C ALA A 144 21.38 24.02 -5.04
#